data_AF-A0AAW1LGJ5-F1
#
_entry.id   AF-A0AAW1LGJ5-F1
#
_cell.length_a   1.000
_cell.length_b   1.000
_cell.length_c   1.000
_cell.angle_alpha   90.00
_cell.angle_beta   90.00
_cell.angle_gamma   90.00
#
_symmetry.space_group_name_H-M   'P 1'
#
loop_
_entity.id
_entity.type
_entity.pdbx_description
1 polymer ?
#
loop_
_entity_poly.entity_id
_entity_poly.type
_entity_poly.pdbx_seq_one_letter_code
_entity_poly.pdbx_strand_id
1 'polypeptide(L)'
;MFLGDIFQQEIEYQRKLLPHRYDWGRLARMTIVGLGYGPLHHYFYLGMHRLWPVVNLKSVTKKILADQFIMSPVCIIYFFYAAGMLEKKAVSECTDELYEKALELYMVDWSVWPPTQFINFYFVPVQYQVLYINVITMLYNIFLSYIKHRGPYRTTTKQSEH
;
A
#
# COMPACT_ATOMS: atom_id res chain seq x y z
N MET A 1 -1.00 8.61 2.46
CA MET A 1 0.45 8.52 2.22
C MET A 1 1.26 9.60 2.93
N PHE A 2 1.02 10.90 2.71
CA PHE A 2 1.77 12.00 3.36
C PHE A 2 2.05 11.79 4.86
N LEU A 3 1.01 11.64 5.69
CA LEU A 3 1.18 11.45 7.13
C LEU A 3 1.93 10.15 7.47
N GLY A 4 1.62 9.05 6.78
CA GLY A 4 2.29 7.77 7.00
C GLY A 4 3.79 7.84 6.71
N ASP A 5 4.18 8.59 5.67
CA ASP A 5 5.58 8.81 5.36
C ASP A 5 6.28 9.70 6.40
N ILE A 6 5.63 10.75 6.92
CA ILE A 6 6.16 11.55 8.04
C ILE A 6 6.44 10.67 9.27
N PHE A 7 5.48 9.81 9.66
CA PHE A 7 5.66 8.91 10.80
C PHE A 7 6.79 7.91 10.56
N GLN A 8 6.87 7.35 9.35
CA GLN A 8 7.93 6.42 9.01
C GLN A 8 9.31 7.08 9.04
N GLN A 9 9.44 8.28 8.49
CA GLN A 9 10.69 9.05 8.53
C GLN A 9 11.07 9.44 9.96
N GLU A 10 10.10 9.76 10.82
CA GLU A 10 10.36 9.99 12.25
C GLU A 10 10.91 8.73 12.93
N ILE A 11 10.33 7.55 12.68
CA ILE A 11 10.84 6.27 13.20
C ILE A 11 12.28 6.03 12.72
N GLU A 12 12.57 6.25 11.44
CA GLU A 12 13.90 6.07 10.86
C GLU A 12 14.92 7.06 11.44
N TYR A 13 14.53 8.31 11.68
CA TYR A 13 15.37 9.33 12.32
C TYR A 13 15.69 8.97 13.78
N GLN A 14 14.68 8.58 14.57
CA GLN A 14 14.88 8.14 15.96
C GLN A 14 15.76 6.89 16.06
N ARG A 15 15.71 6.02 15.03
CA ARG A 15 16.59 4.83 14.90
C ARG A 15 17.97 5.16 14.33
N LYS A 16 18.30 6.43 14.06
CA LYS A 16 19.57 6.90 13.47
C LYS A 16 19.88 6.29 12.10
N LEU A 17 18.83 5.92 11.34
CA LEU A 17 18.96 5.39 9.98
C LEU A 17 19.02 6.50 8.93
N LEU A 18 18.43 7.67 9.23
CA LEU A 18 18.48 8.85 8.37
C LEU A 18 19.38 9.93 8.97
N PRO A 19 20.20 10.63 8.15
CA PRO A 19 21.02 11.75 8.60
C PRO A 19 20.20 13.02 8.89
N HIS A 20 19.04 13.16 8.24
CA HIS A 20 18.14 14.30 8.38
C HIS A 20 16.74 13.80 8.78
N ARG A 21 16.00 14.60 9.54
CA ARG A 21 14.68 14.23 10.07
C ARG A 21 13.64 14.00 8.96
N TYR A 22 13.66 14.84 7.91
CA TYR A 22 12.72 14.75 6.81
C TYR A 22 13.43 14.90 5.45
N ASP A 23 13.25 13.90 4.58
CA ASP A 23 13.44 13.97 3.13
C ASP A 23 12.12 14.45 2.50
N TRP A 24 12.09 15.73 2.16
CA TRP A 24 10.97 16.39 1.49
C TRP A 24 10.73 15.87 0.08
N GLY A 25 11.76 15.39 -0.60
CA GLY A 25 11.65 14.78 -1.92
C GLY A 25 10.87 13.46 -1.83
N ARG A 26 11.25 12.59 -0.89
CA ARG A 26 10.53 11.33 -0.61
C ARG A 26 9.06 11.61 -0.25
N LEU A 27 8.83 12.57 0.64
CA LEU A 27 7.49 12.95 1.07
C LEU A 27 6.62 13.43 -0.11
N ALA A 28 7.18 14.27 -0.98
CA ALA A 28 6.48 14.74 -2.17
C ALA A 28 6.12 13.58 -3.12
N ARG A 29 7.06 12.67 -3.40
CA ARG A 29 6.82 11.50 -4.26
C ARG A 29 5.73 10.60 -3.70
N MET A 30 5.83 10.22 -2.42
CA MET A 30 4.81 9.41 -1.74
C MET A 30 3.44 10.09 -1.73
N THR A 31 3.41 11.42 -1.62
CA THR A 31 2.15 12.18 -1.66
C THR A 31 1.54 12.19 -3.06
N ILE A 32 2.34 12.39 -4.11
CA ILE A 32 1.87 12.38 -5.51
C ILE A 32 1.30 10.99 -5.86
N VAL A 33 2.01 9.91 -5.50
CA VAL A 33 1.51 8.53 -5.67
C VAL A 33 0.20 8.33 -4.90
N GLY A 34 0.15 8.83 -3.66
CA GLY A 34 -1.05 8.82 -2.82
C GLY A 34 -2.28 9.45 -3.47
N LEU A 35 -2.09 10.59 -4.13
CA LEU A 35 -3.17 11.31 -4.82
C LEU A 35 -3.71 10.53 -6.03
N GLY A 36 -2.86 9.77 -6.72
CA GLY A 36 -3.27 8.96 -7.88
C GLY A 36 -4.16 7.76 -7.52
N TYR A 37 -4.09 7.25 -6.28
CA TYR A 37 -5.02 6.21 -5.83
C TYR A 37 -6.48 6.66 -5.80
N GLY A 38 -6.75 7.94 -5.60
CA GLY A 38 -8.12 8.47 -5.53
C GLY A 38 -8.89 8.21 -6.83
N PRO A 39 -8.44 8.75 -7.98
CA PRO A 39 -9.05 8.48 -9.28
C PRO A 39 -9.06 6.99 -9.64
N LEU A 40 -7.95 6.27 -9.36
CA LEU A 40 -7.82 4.83 -9.63
C LEU A 40 -8.94 4.03 -8.95
N HIS A 41 -9.12 4.20 -7.63
CA HIS A 41 -10.20 3.57 -6.88
C HIS A 41 -11.59 4.04 -7.33
N HIS A 42 -11.75 5.34 -7.59
CA HIS A 42 -13.04 5.90 -7.99
C HIS A 42 -13.59 5.23 -9.25
N TYR A 43 -12.79 5.13 -10.32
CA TYR A 43 -13.24 4.52 -11.57
C TYR A 43 -13.44 3.01 -11.44
N PHE A 44 -12.60 2.31 -10.66
CA PHE A 44 -12.78 0.89 -10.41
C PHE A 44 -14.11 0.62 -9.67
N TYR A 45 -14.43 1.42 -8.65
CA TYR A 45 -15.65 1.25 -7.86
C TYR A 45 -16.91 1.59 -8.67
N LEU A 46 -16.84 2.59 -9.55
CA LEU A 46 -17.89 2.86 -10.53
C LEU A 46 -18.12 1.66 -11.47
N GLY A 47 -17.05 1.06 -11.97
CA GLY A 47 -17.12 -0.16 -12.80
C GLY A 47 -17.79 -1.31 -12.04
N MET A 48 -17.39 -1.56 -10.80
CA MET A 48 -17.99 -2.59 -9.95
C MET A 48 -19.47 -2.34 -9.66
N HIS A 49 -19.87 -1.07 -9.48
CA HIS A 49 -21.28 -0.73 -9.27
C HIS A 49 -22.11 -1.00 -10.53
N ARG A 50 -21.56 -0.74 -11.73
CA ARG A 50 -22.21 -1.05 -13.01
C ARG A 50 -22.32 -2.55 -13.27
N LEU A 51 -21.28 -3.32 -12.96
CA LEU A 51 -21.25 -4.79 -13.14
C LEU A 51 -22.12 -5.53 -12.12
N TRP A 52 -22.18 -5.05 -10.88
CA TRP A 52 -22.94 -5.65 -9.79
C TRP A 52 -23.79 -4.61 -9.03
N PRO A 53 -24.89 -4.13 -9.64
CA PRO A 53 -25.73 -3.09 -9.04
C PRO A 53 -26.56 -3.59 -7.85
N VAL A 54 -26.90 -4.88 -7.80
CA VAL A 54 -27.73 -5.47 -6.73
C VAL A 54 -26.90 -5.66 -5.46
N VAL A 55 -27.47 -5.29 -4.30
CA VAL A 55 -26.85 -5.50 -2.98
C VAL A 55 -27.37 -6.81 -2.38
N ASN A 56 -26.62 -7.90 -2.57
CA ASN A 56 -26.86 -9.19 -1.94
C ASN A 56 -25.53 -9.87 -1.60
N LEU A 57 -25.55 -10.92 -0.79
CA LEU A 57 -24.34 -11.60 -0.30
C LEU A 57 -23.42 -12.02 -1.46
N LYS A 58 -23.98 -12.59 -2.53
CA LYS A 58 -23.23 -13.00 -3.72
C LYS A 58 -22.53 -11.82 -4.43
N SER A 59 -23.21 -10.68 -4.53
CA SER A 59 -22.66 -9.44 -5.09
C SER A 59 -21.56 -8.85 -4.22
N VAL A 60 -21.74 -8.83 -2.89
CA VAL A 60 -20.74 -8.37 -1.93
C VAL A 60 -19.49 -9.24 -1.99
N THR A 61 -19.63 -10.57 -1.98
CA THR A 61 -18.49 -11.48 -2.11
C THR A 61 -17.74 -11.27 -3.43
N LYS A 62 -18.45 -11.10 -4.56
CA LYS A 62 -17.81 -10.80 -5.85
C LYS A 62 -17.03 -9.48 -5.84
N LYS A 63 -17.57 -8.43 -5.20
CA LYS A 63 -16.87 -7.15 -5.06
C LYS A 63 -15.61 -7.26 -4.22
N ILE A 64 -15.67 -8.00 -3.11
CA ILE A 64 -14.48 -8.27 -2.28
C ILE A 64 -13.43 -9.04 -3.07
N LEU A 65 -13.83 -10.09 -3.79
CA LEU A 65 -12.90 -10.86 -4.62
C LEU A 65 -12.31 -9.99 -5.74
N ALA A 66 -13.11 -9.16 -6.40
CA ALA A 66 -12.61 -8.26 -7.44
C ALA A 66 -11.61 -7.23 -6.87
N ASP A 67 -11.88 -6.67 -5.71
CA ASP A 67 -10.97 -5.75 -5.02
C ASP A 67 -9.63 -6.45 -4.70
N GLN A 68 -9.68 -7.64 -4.10
CA GLN A 68 -8.46 -8.32 -3.67
C GLN A 68 -7.65 -8.97 -4.81
N PHE A 69 -8.30 -9.48 -5.86
CA PHE A 69 -7.62 -10.16 -6.97
C PHE A 69 -7.31 -9.26 -8.16
N ILE A 70 -7.96 -8.10 -8.29
CA ILE A 70 -7.75 -7.17 -9.40
C ILE A 70 -7.19 -5.85 -8.88
N MET A 71 -7.92 -5.20 -7.96
CA MET A 71 -7.54 -3.87 -7.51
C MET A 71 -6.23 -3.87 -6.73
N SER A 72 -6.05 -4.81 -5.80
CA SER A 72 -4.84 -4.89 -4.98
C SER A 72 -3.58 -5.11 -5.83
N PRO A 73 -3.50 -6.10 -6.75
CA PRO A 73 -2.36 -6.23 -7.65
C PRO A 73 -2.12 -4.99 -8.53
N VAL A 74 -3.19 -4.37 -9.06
CA VAL A 74 -3.07 -3.14 -9.85
C VAL A 74 -2.50 -1.99 -9.01
N CYS A 75 -2.94 -1.86 -7.75
CA CYS A 75 -2.46 -0.83 -6.81
C CYS A 75 -0.98 -1.03 -6.45
N ILE A 76 -0.54 -2.28 -6.28
CA ILE A 76 0.85 -2.63 -5.99
C ILE A 76 1.74 -2.32 -7.20
N ILE A 77 1.33 -2.74 -8.40
CA ILE A 77 2.06 -2.43 -9.64
C ILE A 77 2.15 -0.91 -9.82
N TYR A 78 1.01 -0.23 -9.71
CA TYR A 78 0.94 1.23 -9.77
C TYR A 78 1.90 1.89 -8.77
N PHE A 79 1.93 1.41 -7.51
CA PHE A 79 2.80 1.95 -6.47
C PHE A 79 4.27 1.96 -6.89
N PHE A 80 4.79 0.79 -7.29
CA PHE A 80 6.21 0.62 -7.57
C PHE A 80 6.63 1.38 -8.82
N TYR A 81 5.85 1.34 -9.90
CA TYR A 81 6.17 2.09 -11.11
C TYR A 81 6.00 3.60 -10.93
N ALA A 82 4.91 4.08 -10.32
CA ALA A 82 4.69 5.51 -10.11
C ALA A 82 5.76 6.11 -9.17
N ALA A 83 6.07 5.44 -8.06
CA ALA A 83 7.12 5.88 -7.16
C ALA A 83 8.51 5.82 -7.83
N GLY A 84 8.82 4.74 -8.54
CA GLY A 84 10.10 4.57 -9.23
C GLY A 84 10.33 5.59 -10.36
N MET A 85 9.30 5.91 -11.14
CA MET A 85 9.34 6.99 -12.14
C MET A 85 9.64 8.35 -11.50
N LEU A 86 8.99 8.66 -10.37
CA LEU A 86 9.24 9.91 -9.65
C LEU A 86 10.63 9.93 -8.99
N GLU A 87 11.20 8.77 -8.67
CA GLU A 87 12.59 8.58 -8.24
C GLU A 87 13.59 8.62 -9.40
N LYS A 88 13.12 8.72 -10.65
CA LYS A 88 13.93 8.67 -11.89
C LYS A 88 14.70 7.36 -12.08
N LYS A 89 14.17 6.24 -11.56
CA LYS A 89 14.72 4.89 -11.78
C LYS A 89 14.43 4.39 -13.18
N ALA A 90 15.28 3.50 -13.70
CA ALA A 90 14.96 2.76 -14.91
C ALA A 90 13.76 1.81 -14.70
N VAL A 91 13.03 1.50 -15.77
CA VAL A 91 11.88 0.57 -15.72
C VAL A 91 12.30 -0.82 -15.25
N SER A 92 13.52 -1.27 -15.61
CA SER A 92 14.08 -2.53 -15.12
C SER A 92 14.23 -2.54 -13.61
N GLU A 93 14.79 -1.48 -13.01
CA GLU A 93 14.93 -1.35 -11.55
C GLU A 93 13.57 -1.33 -10.84
N CYS A 94 12.57 -0.68 -11.43
CA CYS A 94 11.21 -0.68 -10.88
C CYS A 94 10.59 -2.09 -10.91
N THR A 95 10.87 -2.84 -11.97
CA THR A 95 10.39 -4.21 -12.16
C THR A 95 11.07 -5.17 -11.18
N ASP A 96 12.38 -5.03 -10.99
CA ASP A 96 13.14 -5.81 -10.00
C ASP A 96 12.62 -5.53 -8.58
N GLU A 97 12.42 -4.25 -8.23
CA GLU A 97 11.87 -3.84 -6.94
C GLU A 97 10.44 -4.36 -6.72
N LEU A 98 9.61 -4.38 -7.77
CA LEU A 98 8.28 -4.98 -7.74
C LEU A 98 8.39 -6.49 -7.44
N TYR A 99 9.20 -7.25 -8.17
CA TYR A 99 9.32 -8.69 -7.94
C TYR A 99 9.84 -9.03 -6.55
N GLU A 100 10.73 -8.21 -6.02
CA GLU A 100 11.31 -8.40 -4.70
C GLU A 100 10.30 -8.15 -3.57
N LYS A 101 9.46 -7.11 -3.70
CA LYS A 101 8.65 -6.59 -2.59
C LYS A 101 7.14 -6.80 -2.75
N ALA A 102 6.64 -7.08 -3.97
CA ALA A 102 5.21 -7.20 -4.23
C ALA A 102 4.55 -8.34 -3.48
N LEU A 103 5.21 -9.50 -3.37
CA LEU A 103 4.63 -10.66 -2.70
C LEU A 103 4.41 -10.37 -1.21
N GLU A 104 5.39 -9.79 -0.53
CA GLU A 104 5.24 -9.39 0.87
C GLU A 104 4.16 -8.33 1.04
N LEU A 105 4.15 -7.30 0.16
CA LEU A 105 3.13 -6.27 0.23
C LEU A 105 1.72 -6.86 0.02
N TYR A 106 1.56 -7.76 -0.93
CA TYR A 106 0.31 -8.45 -1.22
C TYR A 106 -0.14 -9.35 -0.07
N MET A 107 0.77 -10.09 0.56
CA MET A 107 0.45 -10.90 1.74
C MET A 107 0.00 -10.03 2.92
N VAL A 108 0.64 -8.89 3.14
CA VAL A 108 0.23 -7.94 4.19
C VAL A 108 -1.12 -7.30 3.84
N ASP A 109 -1.35 -6.95 2.58
CA ASP A 109 -2.64 -6.45 2.09
C ASP A 109 -3.79 -7.40 2.44
N TRP A 110 -3.63 -8.68 2.09
CA TRP A 110 -4.56 -9.76 2.43
C TRP A 110 -4.70 -10.05 3.93
N SER A 111 -3.66 -9.75 4.71
CA SER A 111 -3.70 -9.93 6.16
C SER A 111 -4.37 -8.76 6.88
N VAL A 112 -4.31 -7.56 6.30
CA VAL A 112 -4.83 -6.32 6.90
C VAL A 112 -6.27 -6.08 6.49
N TRP A 113 -6.58 -6.08 5.19
CA TRP A 113 -7.87 -5.55 4.72
C TRP A 113 -9.07 -6.45 5.01
N PRO A 114 -9.06 -7.77 4.76
CA PRO A 114 -10.22 -8.61 5.05
C PRO A 114 -10.64 -8.58 6.53
N PRO A 115 -9.72 -8.72 7.52
CA PRO A 115 -10.09 -8.59 8.94
C PRO A 115 -10.54 -7.16 9.29
N THR A 116 -9.86 -6.15 8.74
CA THR A 116 -10.23 -4.75 8.95
C THR A 116 -11.64 -4.45 8.47
N GLN A 117 -12.00 -4.89 7.27
CA GLN A 117 -13.32 -4.69 6.69
C GLN A 117 -14.38 -5.47 7.46
N PHE A 118 -14.08 -6.68 7.92
CA PHE A 118 -14.97 -7.44 8.79
C PHE A 118 -15.29 -6.66 10.08
N ILE A 119 -14.27 -6.14 10.76
CA ILE A 119 -14.47 -5.32 11.98
C ILE A 119 -15.25 -4.05 11.67
N ASN A 120 -14.90 -3.37 10.57
CA ASN A 120 -15.54 -2.13 10.15
C ASN A 120 -17.05 -2.30 9.94
N PHE A 121 -17.46 -3.35 9.22
CA PHE A 121 -18.87 -3.56 8.91
C PHE A 121 -19.65 -4.24 10.04
N TYR A 122 -19.00 -5.03 10.90
CA TYR A 122 -19.68 -5.77 11.96
C TYR A 122 -19.73 -5.04 13.30
N PHE A 123 -18.63 -4.38 13.70
CA PHE A 123 -18.51 -3.79 15.04
C PHE A 123 -18.53 -2.26 15.06
N VAL A 124 -18.10 -1.59 13.98
CA VAL A 124 -17.97 -0.12 13.97
C VAL A 124 -19.29 0.54 13.51
N PRO A 125 -19.89 1.43 14.32
CA PRO A 125 -21.08 2.18 13.90
C PRO A 125 -20.80 3.00 12.64
N VAL A 126 -21.79 3.13 11.74
CA VAL A 126 -21.65 3.75 10.41
C VAL A 126 -20.96 5.12 10.46
N GLN A 127 -21.29 5.98 11.44
CA GLN A 127 -20.67 7.30 11.60
C GLN A 127 -19.15 7.28 11.88
N TYR A 128 -18.62 6.17 12.40
CA TYR A 128 -17.20 6.02 12.74
C TYR A 128 -16.42 5.15 11.75
N GLN A 129 -17.09 4.49 10.80
CA GLN A 129 -16.44 3.57 9.85
C GLN A 129 -15.35 4.26 9.02
N VAL A 130 -15.63 5.48 8.54
CA VAL A 130 -14.65 6.28 7.78
C VAL A 130 -13.44 6.62 8.64
N LEU A 131 -13.65 7.02 9.91
CA LEU A 131 -12.56 7.32 10.82
C LEU A 131 -11.70 6.08 11.09
N TYR A 132 -12.33 4.95 11.40
CA TYR A 132 -11.65 3.68 11.63
C TYR A 132 -10.79 3.24 10.43
N ILE A 133 -11.37 3.24 9.23
CA ILE A 133 -10.64 2.89 8.00
C ILE A 133 -9.47 3.84 7.75
N ASN A 134 -9.64 5.14 8.00
CA ASN A 134 -8.55 6.10 7.83
C ASN A 134 -7.39 5.85 8.81
N VAL A 135 -7.67 5.45 10.05
CA VAL A 135 -6.63 5.07 11.03
C VAL A 135 -5.86 3.84 10.55
N ILE A 136 -6.54 2.78 10.12
CA ILE A 136 -5.86 1.58 9.59
C ILE A 136 -5.08 1.91 8.31
N THR A 137 -5.65 2.73 7.44
CA THR A 137 -4.97 3.22 6.23
C THR A 137 -3.70 4.00 6.57
N MET A 138 -3.69 4.76 7.66
CA MET A 138 -2.48 5.46 8.12
C MET A 138 -1.39 4.45 8.51
N LEU A 139 -1.73 3.42 9.31
CA LEU A 139 -0.79 2.37 9.70
C LEU A 139 -0.26 1.61 8.48
N TYR A 140 -1.14 1.27 7.54
CA TYR A 140 -0.75 0.62 6.29
C TYR A 140 0.18 1.51 5.45
N ASN A 141 -0.05 2.83 5.40
CA ASN A 141 0.84 3.77 4.70
C ASN A 141 2.23 3.87 5.34
N ILE A 142 2.35 3.76 6.67
CA ILE A 142 3.65 3.69 7.37
C ILE A 142 4.40 2.44 6.89
N PHE A 143 3.74 1.29 6.92
CA PHE A 143 4.30 0.03 6.43
C PHE A 143 4.70 0.10 4.96
N LEU A 144 3.86 0.68 4.11
CA LEU A 144 4.13 0.84 2.68
C LEU A 144 5.37 1.73 2.42
N SER A 145 5.50 2.82 3.19
CA SER A 145 6.70 3.66 3.14
C SER A 145 7.96 2.90 3.60
N TYR A 146 7.84 2.07 4.64
CA TYR A 146 8.92 1.19 5.11
C TYR A 146 9.35 0.18 4.02
N ILE A 147 8.41 -0.55 3.43
CA ILE A 147 8.70 -1.52 2.36
C ILE A 147 9.37 -0.83 1.17
N LYS A 148 8.89 0.35 0.78
CA LYS A 148 9.48 1.09 -0.34
C LYS A 148 10.93 1.49 -0.07
N HIS A 149 11.24 2.01 1.12
CA HIS A 149 12.54 2.61 1.40
C HIS A 149 13.53 1.72 2.13
N ARG A 150 13.12 0.53 2.60
CA ARG A 150 14.09 -0.45 3.07
C ARG A 150 14.96 -0.94 1.91
N GLY A 151 16.23 -1.20 2.22
CA GLY A 151 17.18 -1.77 1.28
C GLY A 151 16.78 -3.18 0.81
N PRO A 152 17.46 -3.71 -0.21
CA PRO A 152 17.17 -5.03 -0.74
C PRO A 152 17.38 -6.11 0.33
N TYR A 153 16.62 -7.19 0.23
CA TYR A 153 16.85 -8.42 0.98
C TYR A 153 18.25 -8.92 0.67
N ARG A 154 19.18 -8.70 1.60
CA ARG A 154 20.44 -9.45 1.60
C ARG A 154 20.05 -10.89 1.95
N THR A 155 19.90 -11.74 0.93
CA THR A 155 20.00 -13.18 1.12
C THR A 155 21.37 -13.42 1.75
N THR A 156 21.36 -13.75 3.03
CA THR A 156 22.54 -14.25 3.74
C THR A 156 22.87 -15.62 3.14
N THR A 157 23.43 -15.65 1.93
CA THR A 157 24.10 -16.85 1.43
C THR A 157 25.32 -17.00 2.31
N LYS A 158 25.22 -17.97 3.21
CA LYS A 158 26.26 -18.41 4.12
C LYS A 158 27.63 -18.31 3.43
N GLN A 159 28.53 -17.52 4.01
CA GLN A 159 29.93 -17.90 4.06
C GLN A 159 30.00 -19.23 4.83
N SER A 160 29.80 -20.34 4.13
CA SER A 160 30.36 -21.62 4.55
C SER A 160 31.72 -21.70 3.88
N GLU A 161 32.72 -21.44 4.72
CA GLU A 161 34.10 -21.88 4.61
C GLU A 161 34.30 -23.03 3.62
N HIS A 162 35.21 -22.85 2.65
CA HIS A 162 36.34 -23.75 2.39
C HIS A 162 37.30 -23.13 1.37
#